data_AF-A0A1W9VZ33-F1
#
_entry.id   AF-A0A1W9VZ33-F1
#
_cell.length_a   1.000
_cell.length_b   1.000
_cell.length_c   1.000
_cell.angle_alpha   90.00
_cell.angle_beta   90.00
_cell.angle_gamma   90.00
#
_symmetry.space_group_name_H-M   'P 1'
#
loop_
_entity.id
_entity.type
_entity.pdbx_description
1 polymer ?
#
loop_
_entity_poly.entity_id
_entity_poly.type
_entity_poly.pdbx_seq_one_letter_code
_entity_poly.pdbx_strand_id
1 'polypeptide(L)'
;RLPAEDVVGIINIYLETMTEIVLKYQGTIDEFIGDAIFVIFGAPILRDNDAKRAVACAVEMQLAMTQVNAKCREKGYPEVHQGIGINSGQLVVGNIGSKKRMKYGVVGRNVNLTRPDFHL
;
A
#
# COMPACT_ATOMS: atom_id res chain seq x y z
N ARG A 1 16.22 -15.62 -13.11
CA ARG A 1 15.10 -14.73 -13.49
C ARG A 1 13.83 -15.52 -13.16
N LEU A 2 12.97 -15.02 -12.26
CA LEU A 2 11.75 -15.74 -11.89
C LEU A 2 10.78 -15.78 -13.09
N PRO A 3 10.08 -16.91 -13.33
CA PRO A 3 8.93 -16.96 -14.22
C PRO A 3 7.90 -15.88 -13.87
N ALA A 4 7.24 -15.32 -14.89
CA ALA A 4 6.23 -14.28 -14.66
C ALA A 4 5.07 -14.76 -13.77
N GLU A 5 4.71 -16.04 -13.90
CA GLU A 5 3.68 -16.70 -13.09
C GLU A 5 4.05 -16.71 -11.60
N ASP A 6 5.31 -16.99 -11.27
CA ASP A 6 5.81 -16.99 -9.89
C ASP A 6 5.79 -15.58 -9.30
N VAL A 7 6.17 -14.57 -10.09
CA VAL A 7 6.11 -13.15 -9.67
C VAL A 7 4.68 -12.76 -9.32
N VAL A 8 3.70 -13.13 -10.15
CA VAL A 8 2.28 -12.88 -9.88
C VAL A 8 1.82 -13.61 -8.62
N GLY A 9 2.27 -14.86 -8.41
CA GLY A 9 1.99 -15.62 -7.20
C GLY A 9 2.46 -14.92 -5.93
N ILE A 10 3.70 -14.41 -5.93
CA ILE A 10 4.28 -13.66 -4.80
C ILE A 10 3.49 -12.37 -4.55
N ILE A 11 3.19 -11.60 -5.61
CA ILE A 11 2.43 -10.35 -5.50
C ILE A 11 1.05 -10.61 -4.89
N ASN A 12 0.35 -11.66 -5.31
CA ASN A 12 -0.98 -11.97 -4.77
C ASN A 12 -0.95 -12.29 -3.27
N ILE A 13 0.02 -13.10 -2.81
CA ILE A 13 0.19 -13.44 -1.38
C ILE A 13 0.43 -12.18 -0.54
N TYR A 14 1.30 -11.30 -1.06
CA TYR A 14 1.63 -10.04 -0.43
C TYR A 14 0.40 -9.11 -0.38
N LEU A 15 -0.23 -8.84 -1.53
CA LEU A 15 -1.36 -7.91 -1.63
C LEU A 15 -2.56 -8.36 -0.79
N GLU A 16 -2.85 -9.66 -0.74
CA GLU A 16 -3.91 -10.23 0.09
C GLU A 16 -3.66 -9.93 1.58
N THR A 17 -2.49 -10.32 2.09
CA THR A 17 -2.13 -10.14 3.51
C THR A 17 -2.12 -8.65 3.89
N MET A 18 -1.57 -7.80 3.04
CA MET A 18 -1.50 -6.36 3.31
C MET A 18 -2.87 -5.68 3.25
N THR A 19 -3.75 -6.11 2.35
CA THR A 19 -5.10 -5.56 2.21
C THR A 19 -5.92 -5.80 3.49
N GLU A 20 -5.84 -6.99 4.06
CA GLU A 20 -6.52 -7.30 5.33
C GLU A 20 -6.08 -6.36 6.46
N ILE A 21 -4.78 -6.09 6.57
CA ILE A 21 -4.23 -5.19 7.59
C ILE A 21 -4.71 -3.74 7.35
N VAL A 22 -4.66 -3.26 6.11
CA VAL A 22 -5.14 -1.91 5.76
C VAL A 22 -6.62 -1.73 6.16
N LEU A 23 -7.46 -2.72 5.85
CA LEU A 23 -8.88 -2.71 6.20
C LEU A 23 -9.10 -2.75 7.72
N LYS A 24 -8.32 -3.56 8.46
CA LYS A 24 -8.33 -3.62 9.94
C LYS A 24 -8.10 -2.25 10.57
N TYR A 25 -7.15 -1.47 10.03
CA TYR A 25 -6.85 -0.11 10.49
C TYR A 25 -7.73 0.97 9.88
N GLN A 26 -8.70 0.59 9.04
CA GLN A 26 -9.65 1.49 8.39
C GLN A 26 -8.91 2.55 7.55
N GLY A 27 -7.89 2.08 6.82
CA GLY A 27 -7.28 2.81 5.72
C GLY A 27 -8.03 2.53 4.42
N THR A 28 -7.95 3.47 3.48
CA THR A 28 -8.55 3.34 2.15
C THR A 28 -7.44 3.04 1.16
N ILE A 29 -7.51 1.89 0.48
CA ILE A 29 -6.61 1.59 -0.64
C ILE A 29 -7.06 2.45 -1.83
N ASP A 30 -6.19 3.36 -2.27
CA ASP A 30 -6.43 4.19 -3.46
C ASP A 30 -6.11 3.40 -4.73
N GLU A 31 -4.93 2.78 -4.77
CA GLU A 31 -4.51 1.95 -5.89
C GLU A 31 -3.37 0.99 -5.54
N PHE A 32 -3.22 -0.03 -6.38
CA PHE A 32 -2.04 -0.88 -6.46
C PHE A 32 -1.13 -0.38 -7.59
N ILE A 33 0.16 -0.18 -7.29
CA ILE A 33 1.17 0.33 -8.23
C ILE A 33 2.23 -0.76 -8.42
N GLY A 34 1.93 -1.74 -9.27
CA GLY A 34 2.80 -2.92 -9.44
C GLY A 34 2.78 -3.78 -8.17
N ASP A 35 3.88 -3.75 -7.43
CA ASP A 35 4.07 -4.42 -6.13
C ASP A 35 3.84 -3.49 -4.92
N ALA A 36 3.57 -2.21 -5.16
CA ALA A 36 3.30 -1.23 -4.10
C ALA A 36 1.80 -1.04 -3.86
N ILE A 37 1.45 -0.67 -2.62
CA ILE A 37 0.08 -0.34 -2.20
C ILE A 37 0.07 1.11 -1.78
N PHE A 38 -0.82 1.91 -2.38
CA PHE A 38 -1.05 3.28 -1.96
C PHE A 38 -2.29 3.35 -1.06
N VAL A 39 -2.08 3.76 0.18
CA VAL A 39 -3.11 3.76 1.23
C VAL A 39 -3.27 5.17 1.79
N ILE A 40 -4.52 5.59 1.94
CA ILE A 40 -4.90 6.89 2.49
C ILE A 40 -5.57 6.68 3.84
N PHE A 41 -5.12 7.44 4.83
CA PHE A 41 -5.83 7.64 6.09
C PHE A 41 -6.34 9.08 6.13
N GLY A 42 -7.63 9.25 6.43
CA GLY A 42 -8.31 10.54 6.43
C GLY A 42 -9.16 10.85 5.20
N ALA A 43 -9.33 9.88 4.30
CA ALA A 43 -10.29 9.95 3.20
C ALA A 43 -10.92 8.57 2.93
N PRO A 44 -12.22 8.50 2.57
CA PRO A 44 -13.16 9.62 2.46
C PRO A 44 -13.63 10.15 3.83
N ILE A 45 -13.30 9.46 4.92
CA ILE A 45 -13.66 9.84 6.29
C ILE A 45 -12.42 10.30 7.03
N LEU A 46 -12.42 11.57 7.47
CA LEU A 46 -11.38 12.16 8.31
C LEU A 46 -11.63 11.82 9.78
N ARG A 47 -10.57 11.49 10.52
CA ARG A 47 -10.63 11.20 11.96
C ARG A 47 -9.40 11.71 12.68
N ASP A 48 -9.56 12.13 13.93
CA ASP A 48 -8.47 12.73 14.72
C ASP A 48 -7.25 11.81 14.92
N ASN A 49 -7.44 10.49 14.82
CA ASN A 49 -6.37 9.51 15.01
C ASN A 49 -5.82 8.92 13.70
N ASP A 50 -6.09 9.51 12.53
CA ASP A 50 -5.63 9.00 11.22
C ASP A 50 -4.12 8.73 11.17
N ALA A 51 -3.30 9.68 11.63
CA ALA A 51 -1.84 9.51 11.68
C ALA A 51 -1.42 8.32 12.56
N LYS A 52 -2.09 8.11 13.71
CA LYS A 52 -1.82 6.98 14.60
C LYS A 52 -2.21 5.66 13.94
N ARG A 53 -3.34 5.60 13.24
CA ARG A 53 -3.78 4.40 12.52
C ARG A 53 -2.84 4.08 11.36
N ALA A 54 -2.37 5.09 10.61
CA ALA A 54 -1.41 4.91 9.53
C ALA A 54 -0.10 4.28 10.03
N VAL A 55 0.47 4.80 11.12
CA VAL A 55 1.69 4.27 11.71
C VAL A 55 1.47 2.86 12.26
N ALA A 56 0.37 2.61 12.98
CA ALA A 56 0.07 1.29 13.52
C ALA A 56 -0.14 0.25 12.40
N CYS A 57 -0.83 0.63 11.33
CA CYS A 57 -0.99 -0.19 10.13
C CYS A 57 0.37 -0.56 9.52
N ALA A 58 1.25 0.43 9.32
CA ALA A 58 2.57 0.19 8.76
C ALA A 58 3.42 -0.76 9.61
N VAL A 59 3.37 -0.63 10.94
CA VAL A 59 4.07 -1.53 11.86
C VAL A 59 3.52 -2.96 11.73
N GLU A 60 2.21 -3.14 11.70
CA GLU A 60 1.61 -4.47 11.54
C GLU A 60 1.92 -5.09 10.17
N MET A 61 1.92 -4.29 9.10
CA MET A 61 2.34 -4.73 7.76
C MET A 61 3.77 -5.27 7.76
N GLN A 62 4.71 -4.55 8.39
CA GLN A 62 6.10 -5.01 8.53
C GLN A 62 6.20 -6.31 9.33
N LEU A 63 5.46 -6.45 10.43
CA LEU A 63 5.46 -7.69 11.22
C LEU A 63 4.88 -8.87 10.43
N ALA A 64 3.84 -8.62 9.64
CA ALA A 64 3.18 -9.63 8.80
C ALA A 64 4.05 -10.15 7.66
N MET A 65 5.16 -9.48 7.31
CA MET A 65 6.13 -10.00 6.35
C MET A 65 6.69 -11.36 6.76
N THR A 66 6.72 -11.68 8.05
CA THR A 66 7.08 -13.02 8.54
C THR A 66 6.12 -14.09 7.99
N GLN A 67 4.82 -13.79 7.99
CA GLN A 67 3.78 -14.70 7.49
C GLN A 67 3.78 -14.75 5.96
N VAL A 68 3.96 -13.61 5.29
CA VAL A 68 4.11 -13.54 3.83
C VAL A 68 5.27 -14.42 3.37
N ASN A 69 6.44 -14.27 3.98
CA ASN A 69 7.62 -15.06 3.64
C ASN A 69 7.45 -16.54 3.99
N ALA A 70 6.69 -16.88 5.04
CA ALA A 70 6.34 -18.28 5.30
C ALA A 70 5.49 -18.89 4.16
N LYS A 71 4.43 -18.20 3.72
CA LYS A 71 3.60 -18.62 2.57
C LYS A 71 4.40 -18.71 1.27
N CYS A 72 5.34 -17.78 1.05
CA CYS A 72 6.25 -17.82 -0.09
C CYS A 72 7.15 -19.07 -0.05
N ARG A 73 7.78 -19.36 1.10
CA ARG A 73 8.63 -20.54 1.26
C ARG A 73 7.87 -21.85 1.05
N GLU A 74 6.64 -21.96 1.54
CA GLU A 74 5.77 -23.14 1.32
C GLU A 74 5.51 -23.42 -0.16
N LYS A 75 5.51 -22.37 -0.99
CA LYS A 75 5.32 -22.46 -2.45
C LYS A 75 6.63 -22.53 -3.24
N GLY A 76 7.78 -22.58 -2.55
CA GLY A 76 9.10 -22.56 -3.19
C GLY A 76 9.53 -21.20 -3.74
N TYR A 77 8.84 -20.13 -3.36
CA TYR A 77 9.18 -18.76 -3.75
C TYR A 77 10.28 -18.17 -2.85
N PRO A 78 11.10 -17.24 -3.37
CA PRO A 78 12.07 -16.53 -2.56
C PRO A 78 11.40 -15.61 -1.53
N GLU A 79 12.16 -15.24 -0.50
CA GLU A 79 11.73 -14.23 0.45
C GLU A 79 11.70 -12.84 -0.19
N VAL A 80 10.78 -12.02 0.29
CA VAL A 80 10.57 -10.64 -0.13
C VAL A 80 10.73 -9.67 1.03
N HIS A 81 11.09 -8.45 0.68
CA HIS A 81 11.24 -7.33 1.62
C HIS A 81 10.28 -6.20 1.25
N GLN A 82 9.85 -5.45 2.25
CA GLN A 82 8.93 -4.33 2.09
C GLN A 82 9.53 -3.07 2.70
N GLY A 83 9.46 -1.95 1.97
CA GLY A 83 9.66 -0.62 2.52
C GLY A 83 8.32 0.10 2.70
N ILE A 84 8.16 0.87 3.77
CA ILE A 84 6.95 1.68 3.99
C ILE A 84 7.35 3.13 4.23
N GLY A 85 6.79 4.03 3.41
CA GLY A 85 6.86 5.48 3.59
C GLY A 85 5.53 6.02 4.10
N ILE A 86 5.57 6.92 5.08
CA ILE A 86 4.38 7.60 5.61
C ILE A 86 4.65 9.11 5.57
N ASN A 87 3.68 9.87 5.05
CA ASN A 87 3.67 11.31 5.13
C ASN A 87 2.28 11.79 5.55
N SER A 88 2.24 12.91 6.25
CA SER A 88 1.01 13.58 6.65
C SER A 88 1.02 15.02 6.16
N GLY A 89 -0.11 15.48 5.65
CA GLY A 89 -0.24 16.87 5.25
C GLY A 89 -1.60 17.14 4.61
N GLN A 90 -1.80 18.38 4.16
CA GLN A 90 -3.01 18.73 3.45
C GLN A 90 -3.04 18.08 2.06
N LEU A 91 -4.19 17.49 1.76
CA LEU A 91 -4.48 16.69 0.58
C LEU A 91 -5.85 17.11 0.07
N VAL A 92 -5.99 17.41 -1.22
CA VAL A 92 -7.30 17.62 -1.85
C VAL A 92 -7.75 16.28 -2.39
N VAL A 93 -8.90 15.79 -1.92
CA VAL A 93 -9.44 14.50 -2.35
C VAL A 93 -10.70 14.73 -3.17
N GLY A 94 -10.76 14.15 -4.36
CA GLY A 94 -11.92 14.29 -5.24
C GLY A 94 -11.83 13.39 -6.47
N ASN A 95 -12.91 13.38 -7.27
CA ASN A 95 -12.91 12.73 -8.57
C ASN A 95 -12.12 13.58 -9.57
N ILE A 96 -10.95 13.10 -9.99
CA ILE A 96 -10.03 13.81 -10.87
C ILE A 96 -9.80 12.97 -12.13
N GLY A 97 -9.92 13.61 -13.30
CA GLY A 97 -9.75 12.93 -14.57
C GLY A 97 -10.40 13.66 -15.75
N SER A 98 -10.44 12.99 -16.90
CA SER A 98 -11.10 13.47 -18.11
C SER A 98 -12.48 12.84 -18.25
N LYS A 99 -13.31 13.35 -19.17
CA LYS A 99 -14.60 12.71 -19.54
C LYS A 99 -14.51 11.21 -19.86
N LYS A 100 -13.33 10.70 -20.23
CA LYS A 100 -13.10 9.28 -20.59
C LYS A 100 -12.48 8.44 -19.47
N ARG A 101 -11.90 9.04 -18.43
CA ARG A 101 -11.32 8.34 -17.26
C ARG A 101 -11.36 9.27 -16.06
N MET A 102 -12.13 8.90 -15.05
CA MET A 102 -12.21 9.56 -13.75
C MET A 102 -11.63 8.61 -12.70
N LYS A 103 -10.77 9.11 -11.82
CA LYS A 103 -10.26 8.37 -10.66
C LYS A 103 -10.56 9.17 -9.41
N TYR A 104 -11.06 8.53 -8.35
CA TYR A 104 -11.06 9.13 -7.03
C TYR A 104 -9.60 9.20 -6.60
N GLY A 105 -9.02 10.40 -6.56
CA GLY A 105 -7.58 10.57 -6.42
C GLY A 105 -7.28 11.72 -5.50
N VAL A 106 -6.10 11.63 -4.88
CA VAL A 106 -5.58 12.65 -3.99
C VAL A 106 -4.61 13.55 -4.75
N VAL A 107 -4.82 14.86 -4.73
CA VAL A 107 -3.92 15.85 -5.29
C VAL A 107 -3.44 16.80 -4.20
N GLY A 108 -2.13 16.94 -4.06
CA GLY A 108 -1.50 17.86 -3.11
C GLY A 108 0.03 17.74 -3.15
N ARG A 109 0.73 18.82 -2.77
CA ARG A 109 2.21 18.87 -2.72
C ARG A 109 2.85 17.74 -1.88
N ASN A 110 2.09 17.13 -0.97
CA ASN A 110 2.54 16.11 -0.04
C ASN A 110 2.41 14.66 -0.57
N VAL A 111 1.70 14.43 -1.68
CA VAL A 111 1.55 13.09 -2.28
C VAL A 111 2.85 12.61 -2.93
N ASN A 112 3.64 13.55 -3.46
CA ASN A 112 4.88 13.23 -4.18
C ASN A 112 6.09 12.97 -3.27
N LEU A 113 5.94 13.09 -1.94
CA LEU A 113 7.03 12.90 -0.96
C LEU A 113 7.02 11.50 -0.31
N THR A 114 5.95 10.71 -0.46
CA THR A 114 5.83 9.38 0.15
C THR A 114 6.42 8.25 -0.70
N ARG A 115 6.78 8.54 -1.94
CA ARG A 115 7.42 7.56 -2.81
C ARG A 115 8.89 7.47 -2.37
N PRO A 116 9.39 6.34 -1.85
CA PRO A 116 10.82 6.19 -1.72
C PRO A 116 11.39 6.24 -3.15
N ASP A 117 12.32 7.17 -3.41
CA ASP A 117 13.17 7.11 -4.59
C ASP A 117 14.07 5.87 -4.45
N PHE A 118 13.56 4.72 -4.88
CA PHE A 118 14.41 3.59 -5.23
C PHE A 118 15.00 3.90 -6.60
N HIS A 119 16.09 4.67 -6.59
CA HIS A 119 17.08 4.57 -7.66
C HIS A 119 17.66 3.15 -7.60
N LEU A 120 17.26 2.32 -8.57
CA LEU A 120 18.09 1.21 -9.03
C LEU A 120 19.30 1.77 -9.79
#